data_AF-A0A7S0AXM7-F1
#
_entry.id   AF-A0A7S0AXM7-F1
#
_cell.length_a   1.000
_cell.length_b   1.000
_cell.length_c   1.000
_cell.angle_alpha   90.00
_cell.angle_beta   90.00
_cell.angle_gamma   90.00
#
_symmetry.space_group_name_H-M   'P 1'
#
loop_
_entity.id
_entity.type
_entity.pdbx_description
1 polymer ?
#
loop_
_entity_poly.entity_id
_entity_poly.type
_entity_poly.pdbx_seq_one_letter_code
_entity_poly.pdbx_strand_id
1 'polypeptide(L)'
;RGPAAGPSAVGDSSANDDEKSNQPHIFAKPLALTRLAHFLMDIHRANGKWSGNKSRPLVLLAEKPLTDTYVVVGYEFPESTGDVVRNRFGQNFDLAARTMNGTFKFDSFDSNVVEVKSSHVQRFVEQLHYILDAEI
;
A
#
# COMPACT_ATOMS: atom_id res chain seq x y z
N ARG A 1 -50.81 45.51 -20.67
CA ARG A 1 -49.53 46.25 -20.61
C ARG A 1 -48.69 45.61 -19.50
N GLY A 2 -47.91 44.58 -19.84
CA GLY A 2 -46.99 43.92 -18.90
C GLY A 2 -45.55 44.22 -19.32
N PRO A 3 -44.64 44.53 -18.38
CA PRO A 3 -43.20 44.44 -18.61
C PRO A 3 -42.64 43.28 -17.76
N ALA A 4 -41.45 42.72 -17.95
CA ALA A 4 -40.42 42.67 -18.98
C ALA A 4 -39.41 41.63 -18.46
N ALA A 5 -38.67 40.97 -19.35
CA ALA A 5 -37.75 39.90 -19.03
C ALA A 5 -36.40 40.37 -18.44
N GLY A 6 -35.83 39.55 -17.54
CA GLY A 6 -34.38 39.35 -17.30
C GLY A 6 -33.70 40.17 -16.19
N PRO A 7 -32.57 39.69 -15.60
CA PRO A 7 -31.75 38.54 -15.99
C PRO A 7 -31.68 37.41 -14.93
N SER A 8 -31.45 36.18 -15.43
CA SER A 8 -31.08 35.02 -14.63
C SER A 8 -29.68 35.20 -14.03
N ALA A 9 -29.58 35.10 -12.71
CA ALA A 9 -28.30 34.93 -12.03
C ALA A 9 -27.92 33.45 -12.07
N VAL A 10 -27.18 33.04 -13.09
CA VAL A 10 -26.44 31.78 -13.07
C VAL A 10 -24.99 32.15 -12.79
N GLY A 11 -24.64 32.13 -11.50
CA GLY A 11 -23.25 32.20 -11.07
C GLY A 11 -22.59 30.87 -11.37
N ASP A 12 -21.84 30.81 -12.46
CA ASP A 12 -20.93 29.70 -12.73
C ASP A 12 -19.79 29.76 -11.71
N SER A 13 -19.84 28.86 -10.73
CA SER A 13 -18.78 28.62 -9.76
C SER A 13 -18.12 27.28 -10.08
N SER A 14 -17.64 27.13 -11.32
CA SER A 14 -16.88 25.97 -11.77
C SER A 14 -15.47 26.40 -12.13
N ALA A 15 -14.71 26.88 -11.14
CA ALA A 15 -13.28 27.10 -11.31
C ALA A 15 -12.59 26.88 -9.95
N ASN A 16 -11.67 25.91 -9.94
CA ASN A 16 -10.57 25.71 -8.96
C ASN A 16 -10.61 24.44 -8.09
N ASP A 17 -11.00 23.27 -8.62
CA ASP A 17 -10.73 21.98 -7.95
C ASP A 17 -9.60 21.13 -8.59
N ASP A 18 -9.03 21.55 -9.72
CA ASP A 18 -8.08 20.72 -10.49
C ASP A 18 -6.59 20.83 -10.07
N GLU A 19 -6.25 21.69 -9.10
CA GLU A 19 -4.86 21.90 -8.66
C GLU A 19 -4.41 21.06 -7.45
N LYS A 20 -5.14 20.00 -7.07
CA LYS A 20 -4.69 19.06 -6.01
C LYS A 20 -3.81 17.90 -6.51
N SER A 21 -3.57 17.78 -7.81
CA SER A 21 -3.29 16.49 -8.46
C SER A 21 -1.82 16.11 -8.69
N ASN A 22 -0.83 16.85 -8.14
CA ASN A 22 0.58 16.54 -8.43
C ASN A 22 1.50 16.38 -7.20
N GLN A 23 0.94 16.26 -5.98
CA GLN A 23 1.78 15.95 -4.83
C GLN A 23 2.01 14.44 -4.73
N PRO A 24 3.26 13.96 -4.82
CA PRO A 24 3.54 12.55 -4.63
C PRO A 24 3.17 12.15 -3.20
N HIS A 25 2.26 11.19 -3.07
CA HIS A 25 1.80 10.71 -1.77
C HIS A 25 3.02 10.25 -0.95
N ILE A 26 3.22 10.82 0.25
CA ILE A 26 4.45 10.62 1.03
C ILE A 26 4.74 9.14 1.31
N PHE A 27 3.69 8.34 1.47
CA PHE A 27 3.77 6.90 1.71
C PHE A 27 3.93 6.06 0.45
N ALA A 28 3.83 6.64 -0.76
CA ALA A 28 4.21 5.96 -2.00
C ALA A 28 5.74 5.89 -2.18
N LYS A 29 6.53 6.40 -1.23
CA LYS A 29 7.97 6.20 -1.14
C LYS A 29 8.25 4.94 -0.28
N PRO A 30 8.93 3.90 -0.80
CA PRO A 30 9.19 2.65 -0.07
C PRO A 30 9.75 2.85 1.34
N LEU A 31 10.72 3.75 1.51
CA LEU A 31 11.32 4.03 2.81
C LEU A 31 10.33 4.61 3.85
N ALA A 32 9.41 5.47 3.40
CA ALA A 32 8.41 6.05 4.29
C ALA A 32 7.39 4.99 4.74
N LEU A 33 6.94 4.14 3.81
CA LEU A 33 6.00 3.05 4.09
C LEU A 33 6.64 1.98 4.98
N THR A 34 7.91 1.65 4.75
CA THR A 34 8.68 0.71 5.57
C THR A 34 8.86 1.24 7.00
N ARG A 35 9.21 2.53 7.16
CA ARG A 35 9.27 3.15 8.50
C ARG A 35 7.93 3.13 9.23
N LEU A 36 6.82 3.32 8.50
CA LEU A 36 5.49 3.19 9.07
C LEU A 36 5.21 1.75 9.52
N ALA A 37 5.60 0.75 8.73
CA ALA A 37 5.46 -0.66 9.11
C ALA A 37 6.19 -0.97 10.43
N HIS A 38 7.45 -0.55 10.56
CA HIS A 38 8.20 -0.68 11.81
C HIS A 38 7.47 -0.05 12.99
N PHE A 39 7.04 1.20 12.83
CA PHE A 39 6.35 1.94 13.89
C PHE A 39 5.06 1.27 14.35
N LEU A 40 4.22 0.81 13.41
CA LEU A 40 2.98 0.10 13.74
C LEU A 40 3.28 -1.19 14.51
N MET A 41 4.27 -1.95 14.07
CA MET A 41 4.66 -3.20 14.72
C MET A 41 5.20 -2.97 16.13
N ASP A 42 6.02 -1.93 16.34
CA ASP A 42 6.52 -1.55 17.65
C ASP A 42 5.38 -1.15 18.61
N ILE A 43 4.38 -0.39 18.14
CA ILE A 43 3.20 -0.05 18.94
C ILE A 43 2.43 -1.31 19.35
N HIS A 44 2.18 -2.20 18.40
CA HIS A 44 1.41 -3.41 18.68
C HIS A 44 2.13 -4.38 19.61
N ARG A 45 3.46 -4.46 19.51
CA ARG A 45 4.33 -5.17 20.45
C ARG A 45 4.22 -4.58 21.85
N ALA A 46 4.37 -3.27 21.99
CA ALA A 46 4.31 -2.58 23.28
C ALA A 46 2.95 -2.78 23.97
N ASN A 47 1.87 -2.88 23.18
CA ASN A 47 0.52 -3.14 23.67
C ASN A 47 0.24 -4.61 24.04
N GLY A 48 1.20 -5.53 23.86
CA GLY A 48 1.05 -6.96 24.16
C GLY A 48 0.02 -7.70 23.30
N LYS A 49 -0.54 -7.05 22.27
CA LYS A 49 -1.56 -7.63 21.38
C LYS A 49 -0.96 -8.49 20.28
N TRP A 50 0.32 -8.27 19.96
CA TRP A 50 1.02 -8.91 18.86
C TRP A 50 2.36 -9.46 19.36
N SER A 51 2.29 -10.47 20.22
CA SER A 51 3.46 -11.21 20.73
C SER A 51 3.18 -12.70 20.83
N GLY A 52 4.24 -13.52 20.76
CA GLY A 52 4.17 -14.98 20.80
C GLY A 52 3.34 -15.57 19.65
N ASN A 53 2.48 -16.56 19.93
CA ASN A 53 1.67 -17.29 18.93
C ASN A 53 0.64 -16.43 18.17
N LYS A 54 0.38 -15.19 18.61
CA LYS A 54 -0.53 -14.25 17.93
C LYS A 54 0.19 -13.36 16.92
N SER A 55 1.52 -13.43 16.89
CA SER A 55 2.36 -12.72 15.92
C SER A 55 1.99 -13.12 14.50
N ARG A 56 1.82 -12.12 13.65
CA ARG A 56 1.49 -12.28 12.23
C ARG A 56 2.30 -11.26 11.44
N PRO A 57 2.75 -11.61 10.24
CA PRO A 57 3.42 -10.66 9.37
C PRO A 57 2.44 -9.55 8.94
N LEU A 58 2.97 -8.37 8.64
CA LEU A 58 2.21 -7.20 8.22
C LEU A 58 2.49 -6.89 6.75
N VAL A 59 1.44 -6.63 5.98
CA VAL A 59 1.54 -6.14 4.60
C VAL A 59 0.90 -4.76 4.54
N LEU A 60 1.66 -3.76 4.11
CA LEU A 60 1.16 -2.40 3.89
C LEU A 60 1.13 -2.08 2.40
N LEU A 61 0.09 -1.36 1.99
CA LEU A 61 -0.09 -0.89 0.64
C LEU A 61 -0.29 0.62 0.65
N ALA A 62 0.40 1.32 -0.25
CA ALA A 62 0.18 2.74 -0.50
C ALA A 62 -0.09 2.98 -1.99
N GLU A 63 -1.18 3.67 -2.28
CA GLU A 63 -1.53 4.05 -3.64
C GLU A 63 -0.59 5.12 -4.18
N LYS A 64 -0.27 5.01 -5.48
CA LYS A 64 0.51 5.97 -6.25
C LYS A 64 -0.31 6.37 -7.49
N PRO A 65 -1.22 7.36 -7.35
CA PRO A 65 -2.18 7.72 -8.40
C PRO A 65 -1.53 8.08 -9.73
N LEU A 66 -0.39 8.78 -9.69
CA LEU A 66 0.33 9.24 -10.89
C LEU A 66 0.80 8.10 -11.82
N THR A 67 1.05 6.90 -11.28
CA THR A 67 1.50 5.74 -12.06
C THR A 67 0.46 4.62 -12.12
N ASP A 68 -0.70 4.82 -11.50
CA ASP A 68 -1.76 3.82 -11.37
C ASP A 68 -1.22 2.50 -10.78
N THR A 69 -0.46 2.62 -9.70
CA THR A 69 0.20 1.51 -9.02
C THR A 69 0.04 1.62 -7.51
N TYR A 70 0.29 0.52 -6.82
CA TYR A 70 0.45 0.43 -5.39
C TYR A 70 1.88 0.03 -5.06
N VAL A 71 2.48 0.69 -4.09
CA VAL A 71 3.69 0.19 -3.43
C VAL A 71 3.25 -0.74 -2.31
N VAL A 72 3.71 -1.99 -2.36
CA VAL A 72 3.42 -3.02 -1.38
C VAL A 72 4.70 -3.32 -0.60
N VAL A 73 4.62 -3.26 0.72
CA VAL A 73 5.72 -3.56 1.64
C VAL A 73 5.30 -4.71 2.55
N GLY A 74 6.10 -5.76 2.57
CA GLY A 74 5.98 -6.86 3.52
C GLY A 74 6.88 -6.65 4.74
N TYR A 75 6.39 -6.98 5.92
CA TYR A 75 7.14 -6.87 7.16
C TYR A 75 6.96 -8.13 8.02
N GLU A 76 8.06 -8.85 8.22
CA GLU A 76 8.10 -10.02 9.10
C GLU A 76 8.04 -9.60 10.57
N PHE A 77 7.50 -10.47 11.42
CA PHE A 77 7.48 -10.20 12.86
C PHE A 77 8.72 -10.77 13.57
N PRO A 78 9.63 -9.94 14.12
CA PRO A 78 10.66 -10.37 15.05
C PRO A 78 10.14 -10.55 16.47
N GLU A 79 10.39 -11.71 17.11
CA GLU A 79 9.95 -12.04 18.48
C GLU A 79 10.52 -11.13 19.56
N SER A 80 11.72 -10.59 19.36
CA SER A 80 12.36 -9.54 20.18
C SER A 80 12.88 -8.38 19.32
N THR A 81 12.98 -7.18 19.92
CA THR A 81 13.58 -6.02 19.22
C THR A 81 15.07 -6.28 19.04
N GLY A 82 15.56 -6.20 17.79
CA GLY A 82 16.94 -6.53 17.44
C GLY A 82 17.12 -7.93 16.85
N ASP A 83 16.07 -8.77 16.83
CA ASP A 83 16.13 -10.06 16.16
C ASP A 83 16.16 -9.86 14.64
N VAL A 84 17.09 -10.54 13.98
CA VAL A 84 17.14 -10.62 12.52
C VAL A 84 16.25 -11.78 12.10
N VAL A 85 15.02 -11.48 11.70
CA VAL A 85 14.15 -12.46 11.05
C VAL A 85 14.44 -12.48 9.56
N ARG A 86 14.56 -13.69 9.02
CA ARG A 86 14.71 -13.89 7.58
C ARG A 86 13.43 -13.42 6.88
N ASN A 87 13.55 -12.38 6.09
CA ASN A 87 12.49 -11.88 5.22
C ASN A 87 12.06 -12.95 4.19
N ARG A 88 10.83 -13.46 4.29
CA ARG A 88 10.24 -14.38 3.31
C ARG A 88 9.42 -13.66 2.24
N PHE A 89 9.03 -12.41 2.50
CA PHE A 89 8.21 -11.63 1.58
C PHE A 89 8.83 -11.47 0.20
N GLY A 90 10.15 -11.39 0.06
CA GLY A 90 10.76 -11.34 -1.27
C GLY A 90 10.46 -12.57 -2.11
N GLN A 91 10.55 -13.75 -1.53
CA GLN A 91 10.22 -15.01 -2.22
C GLN A 91 8.71 -15.14 -2.44
N ASN A 92 7.91 -14.74 -1.44
CA ASN A 92 6.45 -14.87 -1.51
C ASN A 92 5.84 -13.88 -2.50
N PHE A 93 6.40 -12.67 -2.63
CA PHE A 93 6.01 -11.68 -3.64
C PHE A 93 6.40 -12.15 -5.05
N ASP A 94 7.59 -12.71 -5.23
CA ASP A 94 8.00 -13.30 -6.51
C ASP A 94 7.07 -14.47 -6.89
N LEU A 95 6.75 -15.35 -5.95
CA LEU A 95 5.83 -16.46 -6.19
C LEU A 95 4.42 -15.96 -6.56
N ALA A 96 3.86 -15.03 -5.80
CA ALA A 96 2.56 -14.43 -6.10
C ALA A 96 2.55 -13.72 -7.47
N ALA A 97 3.63 -13.01 -7.82
CA ALA A 97 3.75 -12.35 -9.11
C ALA A 97 3.81 -13.36 -10.27
N ARG A 98 4.50 -14.49 -10.11
CA ARG A 98 4.63 -15.53 -11.13
C ARG A 98 3.34 -16.29 -11.42
N THR A 99 2.47 -16.43 -10.42
CA THR A 99 1.14 -17.04 -10.63
C THR A 99 0.17 -16.10 -11.35
N MET A 100 0.58 -14.85 -11.60
CA MET A 100 -0.26 -13.82 -12.20
C MET A 100 0.28 -13.33 -13.54
N ASN A 101 -0.61 -13.09 -14.50
CA ASN A 101 -0.26 -12.40 -15.74
C ASN A 101 -0.32 -10.87 -15.53
N GLY A 102 0.72 -10.29 -14.93
CA GLY A 102 0.78 -8.86 -14.58
C GLY A 102 2.16 -8.24 -14.67
N THR A 103 2.22 -6.91 -14.54
CA THR A 103 3.47 -6.16 -14.40
C THR A 103 3.75 -5.88 -12.94
N PHE A 104 4.90 -6.34 -12.46
CA PHE A 104 5.39 -6.17 -11.11
C PHE A 104 6.79 -5.57 -11.18
N LYS A 105 7.08 -4.57 -10.36
CA LYS A 105 8.44 -4.01 -10.25
C LYS A 105 8.95 -4.26 -8.85
N PHE A 106 9.99 -5.06 -8.74
CA PHE A 106 10.66 -5.31 -7.48
C PHE A 106 11.70 -4.23 -7.24
N ASP A 107 11.81 -3.80 -5.99
CA ASP A 107 12.93 -2.95 -5.60
C ASP A 107 14.24 -3.76 -5.68
N SER A 108 15.30 -3.14 -6.19
CA SER A 108 16.59 -3.82 -6.42
C SER A 108 17.38 -4.03 -5.12
N PHE A 109 17.08 -3.26 -4.07
CA PHE A 109 17.75 -3.30 -2.78
C PHE A 109 16.88 -3.98 -1.72
N ASP A 110 15.60 -3.64 -1.66
CA ASP A 110 14.67 -4.12 -0.63
C ASP A 110 13.71 -5.18 -1.19
N SER A 111 14.04 -6.46 -0.99
CA SER A 111 13.27 -7.57 -1.55
C SER A 111 11.84 -7.67 -1.00
N ASN A 112 11.52 -7.05 0.16
CA ASN A 112 10.16 -6.96 0.69
C ASN A 112 9.33 -5.83 0.07
N VAL A 113 9.76 -5.22 -1.03
CA VAL A 113 9.03 -4.14 -1.70
C VAL A 113 8.72 -4.53 -3.13
N VAL A 114 7.45 -4.37 -3.52
CA VAL A 114 7.00 -4.56 -4.90
C VAL A 114 5.99 -3.49 -5.30
N GLU A 115 6.12 -2.96 -6.51
CA GLU A 115 5.15 -2.08 -7.13
C GLU A 115 4.21 -2.91 -8.03
N VAL A 116 2.91 -2.80 -7.77
CA VAL A 116 1.86 -3.59 -8.42
C VAL A 116 0.88 -2.65 -9.12
N LYS A 117 0.44 -2.98 -10.33
CA LYS A 117 -0.63 -2.21 -11.00
C LYS A 117 -1.94 -2.25 -10.22
N SER A 118 -2.66 -1.13 -10.19
CA SER A 118 -3.97 -1.01 -9.51
C SER A 118 -4.93 -2.13 -9.91
N SER A 119 -5.00 -2.44 -11.22
CA SER A 119 -5.82 -3.54 -11.76
C SER A 119 -5.48 -4.94 -11.25
N HIS A 120 -4.30 -5.15 -10.68
CA HIS A 120 -3.79 -6.44 -10.21
C HIS A 120 -3.66 -6.52 -8.68
N VAL A 121 -3.73 -5.40 -7.96
CA VAL A 121 -3.36 -5.34 -6.54
C VAL A 121 -4.23 -6.25 -5.66
N GLN A 122 -5.54 -6.31 -5.93
CA GLN A 122 -6.44 -7.15 -5.15
C GLN A 122 -6.09 -8.64 -5.32
N ARG A 123 -5.94 -9.10 -6.56
CA ARG A 123 -5.55 -10.49 -6.85
C ARG A 123 -4.17 -10.82 -6.28
N PHE A 124 -3.25 -9.86 -6.28
CA PHE A 124 -1.92 -10.04 -5.69
C PHE A 124 -2.01 -10.30 -4.19
N VAL A 125 -2.82 -9.53 -3.46
CA VAL A 125 -3.05 -9.73 -2.02
C VAL A 125 -3.73 -11.08 -1.75
N GLU A 126 -4.69 -11.49 -2.58
CA GLU A 126 -5.34 -12.80 -2.48
C GLU A 126 -4.33 -13.95 -2.67
N GLN A 127 -3.49 -13.89 -3.71
CA GLN A 127 -2.44 -14.90 -3.95
C GLN A 127 -1.43 -14.95 -2.80
N LEU A 128 -1.01 -13.79 -2.32
CA LEU A 128 -0.10 -13.69 -1.18
C LEU A 128 -0.70 -14.31 0.08
N HIS A 129 -2.00 -14.09 0.33
CA HIS A 129 -2.69 -14.68 1.47
C HIS A 129 -2.69 -16.22 1.40
N TYR A 130 -2.97 -16.82 0.23
CA TYR A 130 -2.89 -18.26 0.06
C TYR A 130 -1.49 -18.84 0.28
N ILE A 131 -0.45 -18.12 -0.18
CA ILE A 131 0.95 -18.54 0.02
C ILE A 131 1.32 -18.51 1.51
N LEU A 132 0.96 -17.44 2.22
CA LEU A 132 1.29 -17.29 3.63
C LEU A 132 0.52 -18.29 4.52
N ASP A 133 -0.74 -18.59 4.21
CA ASP A 133 -1.53 -19.58 4.94
C ASP A 133 -1.02 -21.01 4.71
N ALA A 134 -0.44 -21.31 3.54
CA ALA A 134 0.16 -22.62 3.26
C ALA A 134 1.48 -22.88 4.03
N GLU A 135 2.11 -21.84 4.59
CA GLU A 135 3.34 -21.95 5.39
C GLU A 135 3.09 -22.07 6.91
N ILE A 136 1.84 -21.90 7.38
CA ILE A 136 1.44 -21.94 8.81
C ILE A 136 0.84 -23.30 9.15
#